data_AF-A0A7K8BMW4-F1
#
_entry.id   AF-A0A7K8BMW4-F1
#
_cell.length_a   1.000
_cell.length_b   1.000
_cell.length_c   1.000
_cell.angle_alpha   90.00
_cell.angle_beta   90.00
_cell.angle_gamma   90.00
#
_symmetry.space_group_name_H-M   'P 1'
#
loop_
_entity.id
_entity.type
_entity.pdbx_description
1 polymer ?
#
loop_
_entity_poly.entity_id
_entity_poly.type
_entity_poly.pdbx_seq_one_letter_code
_entity_poly.pdbx_strand_id
1 'polypeptide(L)'
;PGDTSVLAGLYGPAEAKVSKELPDRAALEVLLRPKVGLPGVMERSREQLLRQTCEAVVLGVLHPRTAITLVLQVLSDAGSLLSCCLNAACMALLDAGLPLAALFCGVTCALQPDGTILLDPTARQEQEARAVLTFAIASSERKVLMANTKGSCSVEEMQQCLAAAQRAADTIFQFYRDSVRRRYSK
;
A
#
# COMPACT_ATOMS: atom_id res chain seq x y z
N PRO A 1 5.71 8.50 14.94
CA PRO A 1 4.41 7.82 14.71
C PRO A 1 3.41 8.86 14.20
N GLY A 2 2.78 8.61 13.05
CA GLY A 2 1.73 9.48 12.53
C GLY A 2 0.36 9.18 13.16
N ASP A 3 -0.60 10.08 12.93
CA ASP A 3 -1.97 9.96 13.46
C ASP A 3 -2.91 9.14 12.56
N THR A 4 -2.48 8.83 11.33
CA THR A 4 -3.19 7.95 10.40
C THR A 4 -3.04 6.51 10.85
N SER A 5 -4.17 5.83 11.01
CA SER A 5 -4.21 4.42 11.43
C SER A 5 -5.18 3.62 10.57
N VAL A 6 -4.69 2.51 10.06
CA VAL A 6 -5.43 1.56 9.23
C VAL A 6 -5.22 0.17 9.80
N LEU A 7 -6.31 -0.56 10.00
CA LEU A 7 -6.31 -1.96 10.38
C LEU A 7 -6.45 -2.81 9.12
N ALA A 8 -5.56 -3.78 8.94
CA ALA A 8 -5.64 -4.75 7.84
C ALA A 8 -5.94 -6.13 8.41
N GLY A 9 -6.91 -6.82 7.82
CA GLY A 9 -7.22 -8.22 8.06
C GLY A 9 -7.14 -9.00 6.76
N LEU A 10 -6.52 -10.17 6.77
CA LEU A 10 -6.44 -11.04 5.62
C LEU A 10 -7.13 -12.36 5.88
N TYR A 11 -7.92 -12.80 4.91
CA TYR A 11 -8.62 -14.08 4.92
C TYR A 11 -8.19 -14.90 3.71
N GLY A 12 -7.76 -16.14 3.96
CA GLY A 12 -7.37 -17.07 2.91
C GLY A 12 -5.96 -17.64 3.12
N PRO A 13 -5.51 -18.54 2.25
CA PRO A 13 -6.18 -19.01 1.03
C PRO A 13 -7.39 -19.91 1.36
N ALA A 14 -8.58 -19.50 0.91
CA ALA A 14 -9.84 -20.21 1.12
C ALA A 14 -10.45 -20.66 -0.21
N GLU A 15 -11.48 -21.49 -0.17
CA GLU A 15 -12.18 -21.95 -1.38
C GLU A 15 -12.79 -20.76 -2.13
N ALA A 16 -12.44 -20.62 -3.41
CA ALA A 16 -12.99 -19.57 -4.25
C ALA A 16 -14.45 -19.87 -4.62
N LYS A 17 -15.27 -18.82 -4.73
CA LYS A 17 -16.59 -18.98 -5.36
C LYS A 17 -16.37 -19.31 -6.83
N VAL A 18 -17.18 -20.23 -7.37
CA VAL A 18 -17.14 -20.64 -8.78
C VAL A 18 -17.14 -19.45 -9.76
N SER A 19 -17.82 -18.35 -9.42
CA SER A 19 -17.88 -17.16 -10.27
C SER A 19 -16.60 -16.32 -10.31
N LYS A 20 -15.69 -16.52 -9.35
CA LYS A 20 -14.44 -15.74 -9.18
C LYS A 20 -13.22 -16.65 -9.09
N GLU A 21 -13.39 -17.93 -9.39
CA GLU A 21 -12.34 -18.91 -9.39
C GLU A 21 -11.41 -18.66 -10.57
N LEU A 22 -10.11 -18.62 -10.29
CA LEU A 22 -9.07 -18.56 -11.32
C LEU A 22 -8.32 -19.89 -11.33
N PRO A 23 -8.29 -20.60 -12.48
CA PRO A 23 -7.67 -21.92 -12.56
C PRO A 23 -6.14 -21.86 -12.46
N ASP A 24 -5.54 -20.74 -12.83
CA ASP A 24 -4.10 -20.49 -12.94
C ASP A 24 -3.49 -19.85 -11.68
N ARG A 25 -4.30 -19.20 -10.84
CA ARG A 25 -3.82 -18.43 -9.67
C ARG A 25 -4.89 -18.22 -8.61
N ALA A 26 -4.48 -17.71 -7.45
CA ALA A 26 -5.39 -17.23 -6.42
C ALA A 26 -6.13 -15.96 -6.89
N ALA A 27 -7.43 -15.91 -6.62
CA ALA A 27 -8.23 -14.70 -6.80
C ALA A 27 -8.03 -13.76 -5.61
N LEU A 28 -7.48 -12.57 -5.86
CA LEU A 28 -7.27 -11.56 -4.82
C LEU A 28 -8.40 -10.53 -4.82
N GLU A 29 -9.05 -10.37 -3.67
CA GLU A 29 -10.03 -9.30 -3.42
C GLU A 29 -9.49 -8.34 -2.38
N VAL A 30 -9.61 -7.04 -2.64
CA VAL A 30 -9.26 -5.99 -1.69
C VAL A 30 -10.50 -5.15 -1.41
N LEU A 31 -10.81 -4.98 -0.12
CA LEU A 31 -11.94 -4.19 0.36
C LEU A 31 -11.42 -3.07 1.26
N LEU A 32 -11.66 -1.82 0.90
CA LEU A 32 -11.29 -0.64 1.66
C LEU A 32 -12.55 -0.04 2.28
N ARG A 33 -12.60 -0.03 3.62
CA ARG A 33 -13.71 0.50 4.40
C ARG A 33 -13.29 1.83 5.02
N PRO A 34 -13.98 2.94 4.68
CA PRO A 34 -13.71 4.23 5.31
C PRO A 34 -14.15 4.21 6.79
N LYS A 35 -13.68 5.19 7.56
CA LYS A 35 -14.08 5.38 8.96
C LYS A 35 -15.57 5.71 9.09
N VAL A 36 -16.08 6.56 8.18
CA VAL A 36 -17.43 7.09 8.20
C VAL A 36 -18.06 6.90 6.83
N GLY A 37 -19.31 6.45 6.80
CA GLY A 37 -20.09 6.29 5.58
C GLY A 37 -19.83 4.97 4.83
N LEU A 38 -20.45 4.87 3.66
CA LEU A 38 -20.30 3.72 2.76
C LEU A 38 -19.14 3.97 1.78
N PRO A 39 -18.44 2.91 1.33
CA PRO A 39 -17.37 3.05 0.35
C PRO A 39 -17.91 3.63 -0.98
N GLY A 40 -17.32 4.74 -1.42
CA GLY A 40 -17.66 5.42 -2.67
C GLY A 40 -16.73 5.07 -3.82
N VAL A 41 -16.81 5.85 -4.89
CA VAL A 41 -16.00 5.66 -6.11
C VAL A 41 -14.50 5.84 -5.84
N MET A 42 -14.15 6.79 -4.95
CA MET A 42 -12.76 7.05 -4.58
C MET A 42 -12.14 5.85 -3.85
N GLU A 43 -12.89 5.24 -2.93
CA GLU A 43 -12.45 4.03 -2.22
C GLU A 43 -12.29 2.87 -3.21
N ARG A 44 -13.24 2.68 -4.14
CA ARG A 44 -13.14 1.66 -5.20
C ARG A 44 -11.89 1.84 -6.08
N SER A 45 -11.55 3.07 -6.45
CA SER A 45 -10.34 3.36 -7.21
C SER A 45 -9.07 2.98 -6.42
N ARG A 46 -9.05 3.30 -5.12
CA ARG A 46 -7.94 2.92 -4.22
C ARG A 46 -7.86 1.40 -4.01
N GLU A 47 -8.99 0.71 -3.85
CA GLU A 47 -9.07 -0.75 -3.78
C GLU A 47 -8.41 -1.39 -5.02
N GLN A 48 -8.71 -0.86 -6.21
CA GLN A 48 -8.13 -1.37 -7.45
C GLN A 48 -6.60 -1.21 -7.49
N LEU A 49 -6.08 -0.04 -7.08
CA LEU A 49 -4.63 0.18 -7.00
C LEU A 49 -3.95 -0.75 -5.99
N LEU A 50 -4.56 -0.93 -4.82
CA LEU A 50 -4.08 -1.84 -3.78
C LEU A 50 -4.10 -3.29 -4.28
N ARG A 51 -5.18 -3.71 -4.94
CA ARG A 51 -5.29 -5.05 -5.53
C ARG A 51 -4.20 -5.28 -6.57
N GLN A 52 -4.01 -4.36 -7.52
CA GLN A 52 -2.97 -4.48 -8.55
C GLN A 52 -1.57 -4.56 -7.93
N THR A 53 -1.31 -3.76 -6.89
CA THR A 53 -0.02 -3.78 -6.18
C THR A 53 0.21 -5.12 -5.48
N CYS A 54 -0.82 -5.65 -4.81
CA CYS A 54 -0.74 -6.93 -4.12
C CYS A 54 -0.64 -8.12 -5.09
N GLU A 55 -1.39 -8.12 -6.19
CA GLU A 55 -1.30 -9.15 -7.25
C GLU A 55 0.09 -9.21 -7.88
N ALA A 56 0.79 -8.08 -7.98
CA ALA A 56 2.14 -8.03 -8.54
C ALA A 56 3.21 -8.68 -7.64
N VAL A 57 2.94 -8.82 -6.33
CA VAL A 57 3.89 -9.36 -5.35
C VAL A 57 3.49 -10.72 -4.80
N VAL A 58 2.19 -11.03 -4.72
CA VAL A 58 1.68 -12.31 -4.22
C VAL A 58 1.91 -13.37 -5.28
N LEU A 59 2.56 -14.47 -4.90
CA LEU A 59 2.78 -15.63 -5.76
C LEU A 59 1.50 -16.47 -5.86
N GLY A 60 0.45 -15.89 -6.46
CA GLY A 60 -0.88 -16.50 -6.55
C GLY A 60 -0.91 -17.84 -7.30
N VAL A 61 0.09 -18.10 -8.16
CA VAL A 61 0.23 -19.37 -8.90
C VAL A 61 0.43 -20.57 -7.97
N LEU A 62 0.92 -20.35 -6.73
CA LEU A 62 1.08 -21.42 -5.74
C LEU A 62 -0.25 -21.84 -5.08
N HIS A 63 -1.32 -21.08 -5.31
CA HIS A 63 -2.65 -21.33 -4.73
C HIS A 63 -3.76 -21.23 -5.79
N PRO A 64 -3.75 -22.09 -6.83
CA PRO A 64 -4.78 -22.07 -7.86
C PRO A 64 -6.16 -22.38 -7.26
N ARG A 65 -7.23 -21.79 -7.84
CA ARG A 65 -8.62 -22.01 -7.40
C ARG A 65 -8.92 -21.61 -5.95
N THR A 66 -8.07 -20.79 -5.36
CA THR A 66 -8.29 -20.22 -4.03
C THR A 66 -8.66 -18.75 -4.11
N ALA A 67 -9.28 -18.24 -3.06
CA ALA A 67 -9.57 -16.83 -2.87
C ALA A 67 -8.79 -16.29 -1.65
N ILE A 68 -8.24 -15.10 -1.81
CA ILE A 68 -7.60 -14.32 -0.77
C ILE A 68 -8.34 -13.00 -0.67
N THR A 69 -8.90 -12.68 0.49
CA THR A 69 -9.62 -11.43 0.74
C THR A 69 -8.84 -10.58 1.74
N LEU A 70 -8.33 -9.45 1.29
CA LEU A 70 -7.71 -8.42 2.11
C LEU A 70 -8.75 -7.34 2.45
N VAL A 71 -8.96 -7.10 3.74
CA VAL A 71 -9.87 -6.08 4.26
C VAL A 71 -9.07 -5.00 4.97
N LEU A 72 -9.20 -3.76 4.53
CA LEU A 72 -8.56 -2.59 5.10
C LEU A 72 -9.62 -1.69 5.73
N GLN A 73 -9.57 -1.49 7.04
CA GLN A 73 -10.45 -0.60 7.79
C GLN A 73 -9.68 0.65 8.22
N VAL A 74 -10.12 1.81 7.73
CA VAL A 74 -9.56 3.10 8.16
C VAL A 74 -10.11 3.43 9.56
N LEU A 75 -9.22 3.64 10.53
CA LEU A 75 -9.57 4.02 11.90
C LEU A 75 -9.41 5.53 12.13
N SER A 76 -8.31 6.08 11.61
CA SER A 76 -8.01 7.51 11.63
C SER A 76 -7.33 7.90 10.32
N ASP A 77 -7.75 9.02 9.75
CA ASP A 77 -7.16 9.60 8.55
C ASP A 77 -6.63 10.99 8.87
N ALA A 78 -5.30 11.11 8.95
CA ALA A 78 -4.59 12.34 9.21
C ALA A 78 -3.62 12.69 8.07
N GLY A 79 -3.86 12.15 6.86
CA GLY A 79 -3.01 12.30 5.68
C GLY A 79 -2.29 11.02 5.30
N SER A 80 -1.80 10.96 4.05
CA SER A 80 -1.03 9.84 3.50
C SER A 80 -1.76 8.48 3.63
N LEU A 81 -3.09 8.48 3.48
CA LEU A 81 -3.92 7.29 3.71
C LEU A 81 -3.50 6.10 2.82
N LEU A 82 -3.16 6.37 1.56
CA LEU A 82 -2.78 5.33 0.61
C LEU A 82 -1.48 4.62 0.97
N SER A 83 -0.45 5.36 1.43
CA SER A 83 0.81 4.76 1.88
C SER A 83 0.58 3.92 3.14
N CYS A 84 -0.23 4.41 4.07
CA CYS A 84 -0.62 3.65 5.26
C CYS A 84 -1.36 2.34 4.90
N CYS A 85 -2.32 2.39 3.97
CA CYS A 85 -3.01 1.19 3.48
C CYS A 85 -2.08 0.19 2.81
N LEU A 86 -1.14 0.64 1.99
CA LEU A 86 -0.13 -0.22 1.36
C LEU A 86 0.75 -0.91 2.42
N ASN A 87 1.18 -0.15 3.41
CA ASN A 87 2.03 -0.65 4.49
C ASN A 87 1.28 -1.68 5.37
N ALA A 88 0.03 -1.38 5.70
CA ALA A 88 -0.84 -2.30 6.44
C ALA A 88 -1.13 -3.58 5.64
N ALA A 89 -1.37 -3.46 4.33
CA ALA A 89 -1.56 -4.59 3.44
C ALA A 89 -0.33 -5.50 3.37
N CYS A 90 0.88 -4.93 3.19
CA CYS A 90 2.11 -5.71 3.15
C CYS A 90 2.33 -6.48 4.46
N MET A 91 2.11 -5.82 5.61
CA MET A 91 2.26 -6.48 6.91
C MET A 91 1.20 -7.57 7.14
N ALA A 92 -0.04 -7.38 6.70
CA ALA A 92 -1.08 -8.39 6.79
C ALA A 92 -0.79 -9.61 5.89
N LEU A 93 -0.31 -9.38 4.67
CA LEU A 93 0.14 -10.44 3.77
C LEU A 93 1.29 -11.25 4.37
N LEU A 94 2.25 -10.55 4.99
CA LEU A 94 3.39 -11.16 5.65
C LEU A 94 2.96 -11.97 6.89
N ASP A 95 2.06 -11.43 7.71
CA ASP A 95 1.57 -12.11 8.92
C ASP A 95 0.73 -13.35 8.60
N ALA A 96 -0.02 -13.30 7.50
CA ALA A 96 -0.78 -14.45 7.02
C ALA A 96 0.10 -15.57 6.43
N GLY A 97 1.42 -15.33 6.27
CA GLY A 97 2.36 -16.33 5.74
C GLY A 97 2.14 -16.67 4.27
N LEU A 98 1.52 -15.77 3.50
CA LEU A 98 1.35 -15.96 2.06
C LEU A 98 2.71 -15.91 1.33
N PRO A 99 2.90 -16.71 0.28
CA PRO A 99 4.13 -16.66 -0.49
C PRO A 99 4.19 -15.35 -1.29
N LEU A 100 5.17 -14.51 -0.98
CA LEU A 100 5.42 -13.22 -1.63
C LEU A 100 6.74 -13.27 -2.40
N ALA A 101 6.75 -12.74 -3.62
CA ALA A 101 7.98 -12.56 -4.41
C ALA A 101 8.90 -11.50 -3.77
N ALA A 102 8.31 -10.46 -3.18
CA ALA A 102 9.00 -9.40 -2.46
C ALA A 102 8.04 -8.70 -1.48
N LEU A 103 8.61 -8.05 -0.46
CA LEU A 103 7.88 -7.07 0.34
C LEU A 103 7.70 -5.77 -0.45
N PHE A 104 6.74 -4.96 -0.06
CA PHE A 104 6.54 -3.62 -0.61
C PHE A 104 6.16 -2.62 0.47
N CYS A 105 6.44 -1.35 0.24
CA CYS A 105 6.00 -0.27 1.12
C CYS A 105 5.44 0.88 0.30
N GLY A 106 4.46 1.57 0.88
CA GLY A 106 3.95 2.84 0.39
C GLY A 106 4.68 4.01 1.04
N VAL A 107 5.04 5.00 0.24
CA VAL A 107 5.54 6.31 0.70
C VAL A 107 4.78 7.40 -0.03
N THR A 108 4.33 8.43 0.70
CA THR A 108 3.68 9.59 0.12
C THR A 108 4.60 10.80 0.20
N CYS A 109 4.70 11.55 -0.90
CA CYS A 109 5.45 12.78 -1.02
C CYS A 109 4.48 13.92 -1.34
N ALA A 110 4.56 15.01 -0.58
CA ALA A 110 3.90 16.27 -0.93
C ALA A 110 4.93 17.22 -1.54
N LEU A 111 4.60 17.76 -2.71
CA LEU A 111 5.31 18.85 -3.34
C LEU A 111 4.63 20.16 -2.97
N GLN A 112 5.33 20.98 -2.19
CA GLN A 112 4.84 22.29 -1.78
C GLN A 112 4.95 23.32 -2.92
N PRO A 113 4.20 24.43 -2.87
CA PRO A 113 4.23 25.47 -3.91
C PRO A 113 5.61 26.13 -4.11
N ASP A 114 6.46 26.10 -3.09
CA ASP A 114 7.85 26.59 -3.09
C ASP A 114 8.85 25.62 -3.75
N GLY A 115 8.39 24.42 -4.15
CA GLY A 115 9.22 23.36 -4.71
C GLY A 115 9.83 22.42 -3.65
N THR A 116 9.53 22.61 -2.38
CA THR A 116 10.01 21.74 -1.31
C THR A 116 9.28 20.39 -1.33
N ILE A 117 10.03 19.29 -1.23
CA ILE A 117 9.50 17.93 -1.18
C ILE A 117 9.44 17.48 0.28
N LEU A 118 8.24 17.16 0.75
CA LEU A 118 8.01 16.61 2.08
C LEU A 118 7.60 15.14 1.98
N LEU A 119 8.24 14.29 2.78
CA LEU A 119 7.89 12.87 2.92
C LEU A 119 6.88 12.68 4.05
N ASP A 120 5.91 11.78 3.84
CA ASP A 120 4.81 11.47 4.74
C ASP A 120 4.08 12.72 5.27
N PRO A 121 3.44 13.50 4.36
CA PRO A 121 2.72 14.70 4.73
C PRO A 121 1.50 14.43 5.62
N THR A 122 1.22 15.38 6.52
CA THR A 122 -0.04 15.48 7.26
C THR A 122 -1.18 15.97 6.35
N ALA A 123 -2.43 15.77 6.76
CA ALA A 123 -3.61 16.20 5.99
C ALA A 123 -3.58 17.69 5.64
N ARG A 124 -3.06 18.54 6.54
CA ARG A 124 -2.89 19.97 6.28
C ARG A 124 -1.85 20.22 5.19
N GLN A 125 -0.71 19.54 5.25
CA GLN A 125 0.34 19.66 4.24
C GLN A 125 -0.10 19.12 2.89
N GLU A 126 -0.89 18.05 2.84
CA GLU A 126 -1.48 17.53 1.59
C GLU A 126 -2.45 18.54 0.96
N GLN A 127 -3.20 19.29 1.77
CA GLN A 127 -4.14 20.31 1.28
C GLN A 127 -3.43 21.56 0.76
N GLU A 128 -2.33 21.97 1.40
CA GLU A 128 -1.51 23.12 1.00
C GLU A 128 -0.54 22.77 -0.15
N ALA A 129 -0.33 21.48 -0.43
CA ALA A 129 0.56 21.01 -1.48
C ALA A 129 0.02 21.27 -2.89
N ARG A 130 0.94 21.58 -3.81
CA ARG A 130 0.65 21.70 -5.23
C ARG A 130 0.41 20.33 -5.88
N ALA A 131 1.15 19.33 -5.43
CA ALA A 131 0.97 17.95 -5.85
C ALA A 131 1.25 16.97 -4.71
N VAL A 132 0.56 15.84 -4.73
CA VAL A 132 0.76 14.73 -3.81
C VAL A 132 1.00 13.48 -4.63
N LEU A 133 2.16 12.85 -4.45
CA LEU A 133 2.58 11.64 -5.13
C LEU A 133 2.66 10.52 -4.12
N THR A 134 2.09 9.36 -4.41
CA THR A 134 2.21 8.15 -3.58
C THR A 134 2.84 7.06 -4.41
N PHE A 135 3.91 6.46 -3.89
CA PHE A 135 4.65 5.40 -4.54
C PHE A 135 4.57 4.12 -3.72
N ALA A 136 4.27 3.00 -4.38
CA ALA A 136 4.49 1.67 -3.84
C ALA A 136 5.82 1.15 -4.39
N ILE A 137 6.76 0.86 -3.50
CA ILE A 137 8.12 0.44 -3.84
C ILE A 137 8.32 -0.99 -3.34
N ALA A 138 8.85 -1.86 -4.20
CA ALA A 138 9.21 -3.22 -3.85
C ALA A 138 10.59 -3.26 -3.15
N SER A 139 10.76 -4.19 -2.23
CA SER A 139 12.04 -4.45 -1.56
C SER A 139 13.06 -5.08 -2.52
N SER A 140 12.62 -5.72 -3.60
CA SER A 140 13.48 -6.23 -4.67
C SER A 140 13.82 -5.09 -5.64
N GLU A 141 15.10 -4.73 -5.72
CA GLU A 141 15.65 -3.76 -6.68
C GLU A 141 15.03 -2.34 -6.60
N ARG A 142 14.31 -2.01 -5.52
CA ARG A 142 13.60 -0.72 -5.35
C ARG A 142 12.67 -0.40 -6.54
N LYS A 143 12.11 -1.45 -7.15
CA LYS A 143 11.20 -1.33 -8.29
C LYS A 143 9.90 -0.65 -7.87
N VAL A 144 9.43 0.29 -8.68
CA VAL A 144 8.13 0.94 -8.46
C VAL A 144 7.02 0.00 -8.94
N LEU A 145 6.11 -0.36 -8.05
CA LEU A 145 4.94 -1.19 -8.34
C LEU A 145 3.73 -0.34 -8.71
N MET A 146 3.56 0.79 -8.04
CA MET A 146 2.45 1.71 -8.26
C MET A 146 2.93 3.14 -8.03
N ALA A 147 2.45 4.06 -8.86
CA ALA A 147 2.62 5.50 -8.66
C ALA A 147 1.25 6.16 -8.86
N ASN A 148 0.83 6.94 -7.87
CA ASN A 148 -0.41 7.69 -7.91
C ASN A 148 -0.10 9.16 -7.67
N THR A 149 -0.44 10.01 -8.63
CA THR A 149 -0.15 11.44 -8.59
C THR A 149 -1.45 12.22 -8.59
N LYS A 150 -1.58 13.17 -7.67
CA LYS A 150 -2.66 14.15 -7.62
C LYS A 150 -2.06 15.54 -7.69
N GLY A 151 -2.61 16.40 -8.54
CA GLY A 151 -2.10 17.75 -8.75
C GLY A 151 -1.14 17.86 -9.93
N SER A 152 -0.33 18.91 -9.94
CA SER A 152 0.57 19.23 -11.06
C SER A 152 2.04 19.20 -10.62
N CYS A 153 2.84 18.37 -11.27
CA CYS A 153 4.29 18.28 -11.06
C CYS A 153 5.02 18.12 -12.39
N SER A 154 6.25 18.62 -12.45
CA SER A 154 7.16 18.38 -13.58
C SER A 154 7.74 16.96 -13.52
N VAL A 155 8.33 16.52 -14.63
CA VAL A 155 9.00 15.21 -14.70
C VAL A 155 10.20 15.18 -13.74
N GLU A 156 10.95 16.28 -13.64
CA GLU A 156 12.09 16.41 -12.75
C GLU A 156 11.68 16.33 -11.27
N GLU A 157 10.61 17.06 -10.89
CA GLU A 157 10.05 17.03 -9.54
C GLU A 157 9.58 15.61 -9.18
N MET A 158 8.92 14.92 -10.11
CA MET A 158 8.48 13.53 -9.92
C MET A 158 9.66 12.57 -9.74
N GLN A 159 10.75 12.74 -10.49
CA GLN A 159 11.96 11.94 -10.34
C GLN A 159 12.64 12.19 -9.00
N GLN A 160 12.70 13.44 -8.53
CA GLN A 160 13.21 13.78 -7.21
C GLN A 160 12.37 13.19 -6.09
N CYS A 161 11.03 13.26 -6.21
CA CYS A 161 10.10 12.65 -5.27
C CYS A 161 10.28 11.13 -5.22
N LEU A 162 10.47 10.48 -6.37
CA LEU A 162 10.72 9.05 -6.44
C LEU A 162 12.04 8.67 -5.76
N ALA A 163 13.12 9.40 -6.02
CA ALA A 163 14.42 9.15 -5.38
C ALA A 163 14.37 9.39 -3.86
N ALA A 164 13.58 10.36 -3.40
CA ALA A 164 13.32 10.56 -1.97
C ALA A 164 12.51 9.40 -1.38
N ALA A 165 11.45 8.96 -2.07
CA ALA A 165 10.62 7.82 -1.64
C ALA A 165 11.40 6.51 -1.58
N GLN A 166 12.30 6.25 -2.54
CA GLN A 166 13.18 5.07 -2.55
C GLN A 166 14.14 5.05 -1.36
N ARG A 167 14.68 6.21 -0.96
CA ARG A 167 15.51 6.32 0.25
C ARG A 167 14.70 6.10 1.52
N ALA A 168 13.49 6.63 1.59
CA ALA A 168 12.59 6.44 2.73
C ALA A 168 12.12 4.98 2.86
N ALA A 169 11.88 4.30 1.74
CA ALA A 169 11.48 2.91 1.68
C ALA A 169 12.47 1.98 2.40
N ASP A 170 13.77 2.24 2.30
CA ASP A 170 14.79 1.44 3.00
C ASP A 170 14.58 1.44 4.51
N THR A 171 14.27 2.60 5.10
CA THR A 171 13.98 2.76 6.53
C THR A 171 12.70 2.02 6.91
N ILE A 172 11.68 2.03 6.05
CA ILE A 172 10.42 1.30 6.29
C ILE A 172 10.64 -0.21 6.23
N PHE A 173 11.44 -0.70 5.27
CA PHE A 173 11.77 -2.12 5.18
C PHE A 173 12.59 -2.60 6.38
N GLN A 174 13.51 -1.77 6.89
CA GLN A 174 14.20 -2.07 8.14
C GLN A 174 13.21 -2.18 9.30
N PHE A 175 12.27 -1.24 9.40
CA PHE A 175 11.21 -1.28 10.41
C PHE A 175 10.34 -2.54 10.32
N TYR A 176 10.01 -3.02 9.11
CA TYR A 176 9.29 -4.28 8.94
C TYR A 176 10.07 -5.47 9.48
N ARG A 177 11.35 -5.58 9.11
CA ARG A 177 12.22 -6.66 9.59
C ARG A 177 12.34 -6.67 11.10
N ASP A 178 12.51 -5.50 11.71
CA ASP A 178 12.61 -5.38 13.16
C ASP A 178 11.30 -5.73 13.87
N SER A 179 10.17 -5.31 13.31
CA SER A 179 8.84 -5.62 13.85
C SER A 179 8.53 -7.12 13.82
N VAL A 180 8.86 -7.77 12.70
CA VAL A 180 8.69 -9.22 12.54
C VAL A 180 9.61 -9.97 13.50
N ARG A 181 10.89 -9.60 13.57
CA ARG A 181 11.85 -10.21 14.51
C ARG A 181 11.39 -10.13 15.96
N ARG A 182 10.85 -8.98 16.39
CA ARG A 182 10.33 -8.80 17.75
C ARG A 182 9.15 -9.73 18.07
N ARG A 183 8.29 -10.01 17.08
CA ARG A 183 7.14 -10.92 17.25
C ARG A 183 7.56 -12.38 17.40
N TYR A 184 8.60 -12.81 16.66
CA TYR A 184 9.10 -14.19 16.68
C TYR A 184 10.24 -14.45 17.68
N SER A 185 10.70 -13.43 18.43
CA SER A 185 11.72 -13.60 19.48
C SER A 185 11.13 -13.95 20.86
N LYS A 186 9.83 -14.24 20.93
CA LYS A 186 9.14 -14.79 22.10
C LYS A 186 8.65 -16.18 21.79
#